data_AF-A0A1T2KV50-F1
#
_entry.id   AF-A0A1T2KV50-F1
#
_cell.length_a   1.000
_cell.length_b   1.000
_cell.length_c   1.000
_cell.angle_alpha   90.00
_cell.angle_beta   90.00
_cell.angle_gamma   90.00
#
_symmetry.space_group_name_H-M   'P 1'
#
loop_
_entity.id
_entity.type
_entity.pdbx_description
1 polymer ?
#
loop_
_entity_poly.entity_id
_entity_poly.type
_entity_poly.pdbx_seq_one_letter_code
_entity_poly.pdbx_strand_id
1 'polypeptide(L)'
;MTELTLEQANELIAKTLQTAREKEMPPIAVAVLDSGAHLKAFQRENGVSFLRVQIAQAKAWGALGIASDSSTIADRYAQDDLQRGFVNALNAMTGGQLIPLPG
;
A
#
# COMPACT_ATOMS: atom_id res chain seq x y z
N MET A 1 -18.49 13.28 -4.85
CA MET A 1 -17.33 12.91 -4.03
C MET A 1 -16.17 13.76 -4.48
N THR A 2 -15.43 14.36 -3.55
CA THR A 2 -14.27 15.19 -3.89
C THR A 2 -13.13 14.29 -4.34
N GLU A 3 -12.66 14.48 -5.57
CA GLU A 3 -11.56 13.68 -6.13
C GLU A 3 -10.23 14.05 -5.46
N LEU A 4 -9.37 13.06 -5.22
CA LEU A 4 -8.02 13.28 -4.68
C LEU A 4 -7.18 14.08 -5.68
N THR A 5 -6.73 15.28 -5.29
CA THR A 5 -5.86 16.10 -6.13
C THR A 5 -4.39 15.67 -6.03
N LEU A 6 -3.55 16.11 -6.98
CA LEU A 6 -2.12 15.84 -6.94
C LEU A 6 -1.45 16.51 -5.73
N GLU A 7 -1.90 17.71 -5.37
CA GLU A 7 -1.42 18.46 -4.21
C GLU A 7 -1.70 17.69 -2.92
N GLN A 8 -2.93 17.17 -2.77
CA GLN A 8 -3.31 16.35 -1.62
C GLN A 8 -2.48 15.06 -1.55
N ALA A 9 -2.26 14.39 -2.69
CA ALA A 9 -1.43 13.18 -2.75
C ALA A 9 0.01 13.46 -2.32
N ASN A 10 0.60 14.57 -2.76
CA ASN A 10 1.94 14.99 -2.35
C ASN A 10 2.00 15.40 -0.87
N GLU A 11 0.95 16.03 -0.33
CA GLU A 11 0.86 16.37 1.09
C GLU A 11 0.82 15.10 1.97
N LEU A 12 0.04 14.09 1.57
CA LEU A 12 0.01 12.78 2.24
C LEU A 12 1.41 12.15 2.28
N ILE A 13 2.12 12.18 1.15
CA ILE A 13 3.49 11.66 1.07
C ILE A 13 4.43 12.44 1.99
N ALA A 14 4.39 13.77 1.94
CA ALA A 14 5.26 14.62 2.76
C ALA A 14 5.06 14.35 4.26
N LYS A 15 3.81 14.29 4.72
CA LYS A 15 3.49 13.95 6.12
C LYS A 15 3.93 12.54 6.49
N THR A 16 3.74 11.56 5.60
CA THR A 16 4.16 10.17 5.85
C THR A 16 5.68 10.07 6.02
N LEU A 17 6.44 10.72 5.15
CA LEU A 17 7.91 10.77 5.25
C LEU A 17 8.36 11.50 6.52
N GLN A 18 7.74 12.63 6.84
CA GLN A 18 8.02 13.36 8.09
C GLN A 18 7.79 12.45 9.31
N THR A 19 6.65 11.78 9.40
CA THR A 19 6.35 10.85 10.49
C THR A 19 7.34 9.68 10.54
N ALA A 20 7.79 9.17 9.39
CA ALA A 20 8.82 8.13 9.35
C ALA A 20 10.16 8.61 9.93
N ARG A 21 10.53 9.88 9.71
CA ARG A 21 11.72 10.49 10.33
C ARG A 21 11.53 10.72 11.83
N GLU A 22 10.37 11.22 12.26
CA GLU A 22 10.03 11.40 13.69
C GLU A 22 10.06 10.08 14.46
N LYS A 23 9.70 8.97 13.80
CA LYS A 23 9.73 7.62 14.36
C LYS A 23 11.04 6.86 14.14
N GLU A 24 12.08 7.53 13.64
CA GLU A 24 13.40 6.94 13.39
C GLU A 24 13.36 5.67 12.52
N MET A 25 12.40 5.59 11.60
CA MET A 25 12.22 4.41 10.75
C MET A 25 13.36 4.31 9.72
N PRO A 26 13.72 3.09 9.26
CA PRO A 26 14.54 2.95 8.06
C PRO A 26 13.93 3.71 6.86
N PRO A 27 14.72 4.08 5.84
CA PRO A 27 14.19 4.73 4.65
C PRO A 27 13.01 3.96 4.02
N ILE A 28 11.98 4.68 3.57
CA ILE A 28 10.72 4.11 3.05
C ILE A 28 10.38 4.60 1.64
N ALA A 29 9.37 3.98 1.04
CA ALA A 29 8.69 4.47 -0.15
C ALA A 29 7.20 4.61 0.13
N VAL A 30 6.57 5.63 -0.45
CA VAL A 30 5.16 5.96 -0.24
C VAL A 30 4.48 6.05 -1.60
N ALA A 31 3.39 5.30 -1.78
CA ALA A 31 2.54 5.32 -2.96
C ALA A 31 1.15 5.82 -2.58
N VAL A 32 0.58 6.73 -3.38
CA VAL A 32 -0.79 7.20 -3.23
C VAL A 32 -1.53 6.92 -4.53
N LEU A 33 -2.67 6.23 -4.41
CA LEU A 33 -3.53 5.83 -5.53
C LEU A 33 -4.84 6.61 -5.46
N ASP A 34 -5.46 6.86 -6.61
CA ASP A 34 -6.82 7.40 -6.69
C ASP A 34 -7.88 6.29 -6.53
N SER A 35 -9.17 6.66 -6.56
CA SER A 35 -10.29 5.71 -6.43
C SER A 35 -10.40 4.72 -7.60
N GLY A 36 -9.73 4.98 -8.72
CA GLY A 36 -9.59 4.02 -9.83
C GLY A 36 -8.43 3.04 -9.64
N ALA A 37 -7.76 3.08 -8.47
CA ALA A 37 -6.54 2.33 -8.16
C ALA A 37 -5.36 2.67 -9.09
N HIS A 38 -5.38 3.86 -9.70
CA HIS A 38 -4.25 4.36 -10.49
C HIS A 38 -3.29 5.15 -9.61
N LEU A 39 -1.99 5.05 -9.91
CA LEU A 39 -0.98 5.79 -9.19
C LEU A 39 -1.14 7.30 -9.41
N LYS A 40 -1.37 8.05 -8.34
CA LYS A 40 -1.45 9.52 -8.36
C LYS A 40 -0.10 10.16 -8.08
N ALA A 41 0.61 9.66 -7.07
CA ALA A 41 1.93 10.15 -6.68
C ALA A 41 2.74 9.03 -6.01
N PHE A 42 4.07 9.11 -6.15
CA PHE A 42 5.00 8.17 -5.54
C PHE A 42 6.30 8.88 -5.18
N GLN A 43 6.84 8.62 -3.99
CA GLN A 43 8.19 9.02 -3.62
C GLN A 43 8.91 7.87 -2.90
N ARG A 44 10.21 7.76 -3.13
CA ARG A 44 11.07 6.74 -2.53
C ARG A 44 12.33 7.42 -1.99
N GLU A 45 12.60 7.24 -0.70
CA GLU A 45 13.81 7.77 -0.07
C GLU A 45 15.07 7.12 -0.65
N ASN A 46 16.20 7.80 -0.50
CA ASN A 46 17.50 7.26 -0.86
C ASN A 46 17.84 6.03 0.03
N GLY A 47 18.61 5.09 -0.52
CA GLY A 47 18.98 3.85 0.21
C GLY A 47 17.86 2.81 0.32
N VAL A 48 16.70 3.05 -0.27
CA VAL A 48 15.56 2.11 -0.29
C VAL A 48 15.64 1.18 -1.50
N SER A 49 15.39 -0.12 -1.30
CA SER A 49 15.34 -1.13 -2.37
C SER A 49 14.40 -0.73 -3.52
N PHE A 50 14.80 -1.04 -4.76
CA PHE A 50 13.98 -0.83 -5.96
C PHE A 50 12.62 -1.54 -5.90
N LEU A 51 12.54 -2.68 -5.19
CA LEU A 51 11.30 -3.43 -5.01
C LEU A 51 10.21 -2.65 -4.27
N ARG A 52 10.58 -1.64 -3.48
CA ARG A 52 9.61 -0.83 -2.72
C ARG A 52 8.66 -0.04 -3.61
N VAL A 53 9.02 0.19 -4.87
CA VAL A 53 8.11 0.77 -5.87
C VAL A 53 6.89 -0.10 -6.08
N GLN A 54 7.11 -1.40 -6.31
CA GLN A 54 6.03 -2.37 -6.53
C GLN A 54 5.31 -2.71 -5.22
N ILE A 55 6.07 -2.90 -4.13
CA ILE A 55 5.50 -3.29 -2.82
C ILE A 55 4.53 -2.23 -2.29
N ALA A 56 4.92 -0.94 -2.30
CA ALA A 56 4.06 0.12 -1.78
C ALA A 56 2.77 0.27 -2.61
N GLN A 57 2.87 0.16 -3.93
CA GLN A 57 1.72 0.19 -4.82
C GLN A 57 0.79 -1.00 -4.60
N ALA A 58 1.32 -2.22 -4.48
CA ALA A 58 0.53 -3.43 -4.28
C ALA A 58 -0.25 -3.43 -2.95
N LYS A 59 0.32 -2.84 -1.89
CA LYS A 59 -0.39 -2.69 -0.61
C LYS A 59 -1.53 -1.67 -0.70
N ALA A 60 -1.28 -0.50 -1.28
CA ALA A 60 -2.31 0.50 -1.50
C ALA A 60 -3.42 0.00 -2.44
N TRP A 61 -3.04 -0.70 -3.51
CA TRP A 61 -3.96 -1.31 -4.46
C TRP A 61 -4.83 -2.39 -3.80
N GLY A 62 -4.21 -3.29 -3.02
CA GLY A 62 -4.92 -4.32 -2.28
C GLY A 62 -5.90 -3.73 -1.25
N ALA A 63 -5.50 -2.65 -0.57
CA ALA A 63 -6.36 -1.97 0.38
C ALA A 63 -7.60 -1.34 -0.29
N LEU A 64 -7.42 -0.70 -1.45
CA LEU A 64 -8.51 -0.18 -2.26
C LEU A 64 -9.42 -1.30 -2.80
N GLY A 65 -8.82 -2.36 -3.36
CA GLY A 65 -9.55 -3.46 -4.00
C GLY A 65 -10.40 -4.29 -3.03
N ILE A 66 -9.96 -4.43 -1.78
CA ILE A 66 -10.70 -5.15 -0.72
C ILE A 66 -11.56 -4.20 0.12
N ALA A 67 -11.44 -2.88 -0.08
CA ALA A 67 -12.04 -1.85 0.77
C ALA A 67 -11.71 -2.07 2.26
N SER A 68 -10.43 -2.35 2.55
CA SER A 68 -9.93 -2.66 3.89
C SER A 68 -8.45 -2.31 4.03
N ASP A 69 -8.00 -1.93 5.22
CA ASP A 69 -6.58 -1.60 5.45
C ASP A 69 -5.67 -2.81 5.18
N SER A 70 -4.44 -2.56 4.70
CA SER A 70 -3.45 -3.61 4.41
C SER A 70 -3.08 -4.44 5.66
N SER A 71 -3.18 -3.85 6.85
CA SER A 71 -3.05 -4.57 8.13
C SER A 71 -4.18 -5.56 8.36
N THR A 72 -5.43 -5.18 8.10
CA THR A 72 -6.59 -6.07 8.24
C THR A 72 -6.52 -7.23 7.23
N ILE A 73 -6.00 -6.98 6.03
CA ILE A 73 -5.72 -8.04 5.05
C ILE A 73 -4.64 -9.00 5.57
N ALA A 74 -3.59 -8.48 6.21
CA ALA A 74 -2.54 -9.30 6.82
C ALA A 74 -3.07 -10.15 7.99
N ASP A 75 -3.90 -9.56 8.85
CA ASP A 75 -4.54 -10.28 9.97
C ASP A 75 -5.44 -11.41 9.45
N ARG A 76 -6.23 -11.14 8.39
CA ARG A 76 -7.03 -12.14 7.70
C ARG A 76 -6.16 -13.27 7.15
N TYR A 77 -5.04 -12.95 6.50
CA TYR A 77 -4.12 -13.94 5.95
C TYR A 77 -3.51 -14.87 7.03
N ALA A 78 -3.34 -14.36 8.24
CA ALA A 78 -2.79 -15.09 9.38
C ALA A 78 -3.84 -15.91 10.16
N GLN A 79 -5.14 -15.65 9.96
CA GLN A 79 -6.23 -16.18 10.79
C GLN A 79 -6.40 -17.70 10.72
N ASP A 80 -6.78 -18.24 9.56
CA ASP A 80 -7.01 -19.67 9.34
C ASP A 80 -6.80 -20.03 7.85
N ASP A 81 -6.83 -21.32 7.53
CA ASP A 81 -6.55 -21.81 6.17
C ASP A 81 -7.58 -21.35 5.13
N LEU A 82 -8.84 -21.13 5.54
CA LEU A 82 -9.88 -20.63 4.63
C LEU A 82 -9.61 -19.17 4.28
N GLN A 83 -9.31 -18.33 5.27
CA GLN A 83 -8.99 -16.93 5.05
C GLN A 83 -7.69 -16.74 4.26
N ARG A 84 -6.65 -17.53 4.58
CA ARG A 84 -5.40 -17.56 3.81
C ARG A 84 -5.63 -17.98 2.37
N GLY A 85 -6.44 -19.04 2.16
CA GLY A 85 -6.84 -19.52 0.84
C GLY A 85 -7.56 -18.44 0.03
N PHE A 86 -8.47 -17.69 0.66
CA PHE A 86 -9.18 -16.57 0.01
C PHE A 86 -8.22 -15.48 -0.47
N VAL A 87 -7.31 -15.02 0.39
CA VAL A 87 -6.33 -13.98 0.03
C VAL A 87 -5.39 -14.46 -1.08
N ASN A 88 -4.96 -15.73 -1.04
CA ASN A 88 -4.17 -16.33 -2.12
C ASN A 88 -4.93 -16.39 -3.44
N ALA A 89 -6.21 -16.77 -3.41
CA ALA A 89 -7.06 -16.80 -4.61
C ALA A 89 -7.24 -15.38 -5.20
N LEU A 90 -7.44 -14.36 -4.37
CA LEU A 90 -7.50 -12.97 -4.80
C LEU A 90 -6.17 -12.50 -5.42
N ASN A 91 -5.04 -12.82 -4.80
CA ASN A 91 -3.73 -12.48 -5.35
C ASN A 91 -3.54 -13.14 -6.73
N ALA A 92 -3.86 -14.42 -6.87
CA ALA A 92 -3.77 -15.12 -8.15
C ALA A 92 -4.68 -14.52 -9.22
N MET A 93 -5.93 -14.20 -8.88
CA MET A 93 -6.91 -13.60 -9.79
C MET A 93 -6.48 -12.21 -10.30
N THR A 94 -5.78 -11.44 -9.46
CA THR A 94 -5.33 -10.07 -9.77
C THR A 94 -3.94 -10.05 -10.41
N GLY A 95 -3.35 -11.20 -10.74
CA GLY A 95 -2.01 -11.27 -11.33
C GLY A 95 -0.89 -10.83 -10.37
N GLY A 96 -1.08 -11.03 -9.07
CA GLY A 96 -0.07 -10.74 -8.05
C GLY A 96 -0.06 -9.30 -7.54
N GLN A 97 -1.11 -8.51 -7.79
CA GLN A 97 -1.18 -7.10 -7.40
C GLN A 97 -1.41 -6.84 -5.91
N LEU A 98 -1.61 -7.89 -5.11
CA LEU A 98 -1.91 -7.77 -3.68
C LEU A 98 -0.78 -8.30 -2.82
N ILE A 99 -0.36 -7.57 -1.79
CA ILE A 99 0.58 -8.07 -0.77
C ILE A 99 -0.13 -8.05 0.59
N PRO A 100 -0.31 -9.21 1.26
CA PRO A 100 -0.99 -9.27 2.55
C PRO A 100 -0.03 -8.95 3.70
N LEU A 101 0.55 -7.76 3.70
CA LEU A 101 1.43 -7.26 4.76
C LEU A 101 1.06 -5.82 5.14
N PRO A 102 1.15 -5.43 6.42
CA PRO A 102 0.76 -4.11 6.88
C PRO A 102 1.57 -2.97 6.26
N GLY A 103 0.91 -1.82 6.10
CA GLY A 103 1.46 -0.54 5.64
C GLY A 103 1.56 -0.46 4.14
#